data_AF-A0A0M3RIR7-F1
#
_entry.id   AF-A0A0M3RIR7-F1
#
_cell.length_a   1.000
_cell.length_b   1.000
_cell.length_c   1.000
_cell.angle_alpha   90.00
_cell.angle_beta   90.00
_cell.angle_gamma   90.00
#
_symmetry.space_group_name_H-M   'P 1'
#
loop_
_entity.id
_entity.type
_entity.pdbx_description
1 polymer ?
#
loop_
_entity_poly.entity_id
_entity_poly.type
_entity_poly.pdbx_seq_one_letter_code
_entity_poly.pdbx_strand_id
1 'polypeptide(L)'
;MKPYTQAELEDFKAKYPRVVREIEVYPSGTTFDKDGTPSEEPACFLVKKPNKSLLSLITSKEYKDAPEKINEAVVKNCVLLGDTELMESDASVYMGLVTELSTMIETAKVALKKV
;
A
#
# COMPACT_ATOMS: atom_id res chain seq x y z
N MET A 1 1.76 16.70 -6.91
CA MET A 1 0.39 16.55 -7.50
C MET A 1 0.04 15.06 -7.52
N LYS A 2 -1.20 14.64 -7.16
CA LYS A 2 -1.54 13.21 -7.09
C LYS A 2 -1.53 12.56 -8.49
N PRO A 3 -1.05 11.31 -8.63
CA PRO A 3 -0.95 10.61 -9.91
C PRO A 3 -2.28 10.05 -10.42
N TYR A 4 -3.38 10.38 -9.76
CA TYR A 4 -4.74 9.96 -10.11
C TYR A 4 -5.72 11.10 -9.85
N THR A 5 -6.80 11.10 -10.64
CA THR A 5 -7.86 12.09 -10.59
C THR A 5 -8.93 11.74 -9.55
N GLN A 6 -9.74 12.73 -9.16
CA GLN A 6 -10.89 12.49 -8.30
C GLN A 6 -11.90 11.52 -8.93
N ALA A 7 -12.05 11.54 -10.25
CA ALA A 7 -12.95 10.62 -10.96
C ALA A 7 -12.48 9.17 -10.81
N GLU A 8 -11.19 8.90 -11.02
CA GLU A 8 -10.61 7.57 -10.86
C GLU A 8 -10.73 7.06 -9.41
N LEU A 9 -10.53 7.93 -8.43
CA LEU A 9 -10.73 7.62 -7.02
C LEU A 9 -12.17 7.16 -6.76
N GLU A 10 -13.16 7.90 -7.25
CA GLU A 10 -14.58 7.57 -7.08
C GLU A 10 -14.96 6.29 -7.84
N ASP A 11 -14.42 6.06 -9.04
CA ASP A 11 -14.61 4.82 -9.79
C ASP A 11 -14.09 3.59 -9.04
N PHE A 12 -12.90 3.69 -8.43
CA PHE A 12 -12.36 2.62 -7.61
C PHE A 12 -13.15 2.42 -6.32
N LYS A 13 -13.61 3.50 -5.66
CA LYS A 13 -14.50 3.39 -4.50
C LYS A 13 -15.84 2.73 -4.84
N ALA A 14 -16.39 3.01 -6.03
CA ALA A 14 -17.61 2.38 -6.52
C ALA A 14 -17.39 0.88 -6.81
N LYS A 15 -16.25 0.54 -7.44
CA LYS A 15 -15.88 -0.85 -7.75
C LYS A 15 -15.52 -1.68 -6.52
N TYR A 16 -14.87 -1.05 -5.54
CA TYR A 16 -14.37 -1.68 -4.32
C TYR A 16 -14.85 -0.94 -3.06
N PRO A 17 -16.15 -1.02 -2.74
CA PRO A 17 -16.73 -0.24 -1.66
C PRO A 17 -16.09 -0.56 -0.31
N ARG A 18 -15.76 0.50 0.45
CA ARG A 18 -15.24 0.45 1.84
C ARG A 18 -13.85 -0.17 2.01
N VAL A 19 -13.16 -0.52 0.92
CA VAL A 19 -11.85 -1.16 0.98
C VAL A 19 -10.74 -0.35 0.32
N VAL A 20 -11.06 0.72 -0.40
CA VAL A 20 -10.08 1.63 -1.00
C VAL A 20 -9.54 2.62 0.05
N ARG A 21 -8.23 2.90 0.00
CA ARG A 21 -7.52 3.85 0.86
C ARG A 21 -6.44 4.57 0.07
N GLU A 22 -6.18 5.82 0.44
CA GLU A 22 -5.01 6.56 -0.02
C GLU A 22 -3.88 6.35 1.00
N ILE A 23 -2.65 6.14 0.51
CA ILE A 23 -1.43 6.03 1.30
C ILE A 23 -0.45 7.06 0.77
N GLU A 24 0.17 7.81 1.69
CA GLU A 24 1.26 8.73 1.40
C GLU A 24 2.55 8.18 2.00
N VAL A 25 3.60 8.10 1.19
CA VAL A 25 4.92 7.60 1.62
C VAL A 25 5.96 8.65 1.31
N TYR A 26 6.72 9.05 2.32
CA TYR A 26 7.77 10.05 2.19
C TYR A 26 9.11 9.40 1.81
N PRO A 27 9.87 9.97 0.86
CA PRO A 27 11.26 9.59 0.60
C PRO A 27 12.14 9.65 1.86
N SER A 28 13.21 8.85 1.92
CA SER A 28 14.08 8.77 3.12
C SER A 28 14.79 10.08 3.48
N GLY A 29 14.89 11.03 2.55
CA GLY A 29 15.44 12.37 2.77
C GLY A 29 14.46 13.38 3.36
N THR A 30 13.19 13.03 3.50
CA THR A 30 12.17 13.99 3.94
C THR A 30 12.38 14.36 5.40
N THR A 31 12.52 15.66 5.63
CA THR A 31 12.52 16.26 6.96
C THR A 31 11.20 16.98 7.19
N PHE A 32 10.79 17.07 8.46
CA PHE A 32 9.59 17.79 8.86
C PHE A 32 10.00 19.01 9.67
N ASP A 33 9.46 20.17 9.31
CA ASP A 33 9.66 21.38 10.11
C ASP A 33 8.87 21.33 11.43
N LYS A 34 8.92 22.41 12.22
CA LYS A 34 8.25 22.49 13.53
C LYS A 34 6.73 22.44 13.44
N ASP A 35 6.18 22.74 12.28
CA ASP A 35 4.75 22.75 12.00
C ASP A 35 4.29 21.44 11.32
N GLY A 36 5.22 20.49 11.11
CA GLY A 36 4.95 19.20 10.48
C GLY A 36 4.90 19.25 8.95
N THR A 37 5.39 20.32 8.34
CA THR A 37 5.46 20.45 6.88
C THR A 37 6.63 19.63 6.35
N PRO A 38 6.42 18.74 5.36
CA PRO A 38 7.49 17.94 4.79
C PRO A 38 8.36 18.78 3.84
N SER A 39 9.66 18.48 3.79
CA SER A 39 10.60 19.11 2.86
C SER A 39 10.45 18.63 1.41
N GLU A 40 9.78 17.50 1.20
CA GLU A 40 9.56 16.87 -0.11
C GLU A 40 8.10 16.42 -0.25
N GLU A 41 7.60 16.36 -1.48
CA GLU A 41 6.26 15.81 -1.72
C GLU A 41 6.24 14.29 -1.47
N PRO A 42 5.17 13.76 -0.84
CA PRO A 42 5.03 12.31 -0.67
C PRO A 42 4.66 11.63 -1.98
N ALA A 43 5.11 10.38 -2.12
CA ALA A 43 4.55 9.43 -3.07
C ALA A 43 3.12 9.05 -2.65
N CYS A 44 2.16 9.21 -3.53
CA CYS A 44 0.75 8.98 -3.30
C CYS A 44 0.30 7.68 -3.98
N PHE A 45 -0.34 6.79 -3.22
CA PHE A 45 -0.85 5.51 -3.71
C PHE A 45 -2.32 5.35 -3.38
N LEU A 46 -3.08 4.85 -4.34
CA LEU A 46 -4.42 4.33 -4.13
C LEU A 46 -4.34 2.82 -3.97
N VAL A 47 -4.74 2.32 -2.82
CA VAL A 47 -4.68 0.89 -2.51
C VAL A 47 -6.05 0.35 -2.13
N LYS A 48 -6.24 -0.97 -2.26
CA LYS A 48 -7.37 -1.70 -1.70
C LYS A 48 -6.91 -2.66 -0.61
N LYS A 49 -7.79 -2.91 0.37
CA LYS A 49 -7.55 -3.91 1.42
C LYS A 49 -7.30 -5.30 0.81
N PRO A 50 -6.40 -6.09 1.43
CA PRO A 50 -6.17 -7.47 1.04
C PRO A 50 -7.46 -8.28 1.19
N ASN A 51 -7.76 -9.12 0.21
CA ASN A 51 -8.90 -10.03 0.25
C ASN A 51 -8.49 -11.41 0.80
N LYS A 52 -9.49 -12.27 1.08
CA LYS A 52 -9.24 -13.62 1.61
C LYS A 52 -8.29 -14.44 0.75
N SER A 53 -8.40 -14.34 -0.58
CA SER A 53 -7.55 -15.07 -1.53
C SER A 53 -6.07 -14.67 -1.40
N LEU A 54 -5.77 -13.37 -1.33
CA LEU A 54 -4.40 -12.89 -1.12
C LEU A 54 -3.86 -13.34 0.24
N LEU A 55 -4.67 -13.24 1.30
CA LEU A 55 -4.25 -13.69 2.64
C LEU A 55 -3.93 -15.18 2.65
N SER A 56 -4.74 -16.02 2.02
CA SER A 56 -4.46 -17.45 1.87
C SER A 56 -3.17 -17.70 1.09
N LEU A 57 -2.96 -16.99 -0.03
CA LEU A 57 -1.78 -17.11 -0.87
C LEU A 57 -0.49 -16.84 -0.08
N ILE A 58 -0.39 -15.68 0.59
CA ILE A 58 0.83 -15.26 1.29
C ILE A 58 1.10 -16.08 2.57
N THR A 59 0.11 -16.83 3.06
CA THR A 59 0.28 -17.77 4.18
C THR A 59 0.59 -19.20 3.73
N SER A 60 0.58 -19.46 2.42
CA SER A 60 0.90 -20.77 1.88
C SER A 60 2.38 -21.12 2.06
N LYS A 61 2.70 -22.42 1.98
CA LYS A 61 4.07 -22.91 2.14
C LYS A 61 5.06 -22.29 1.14
N GLU A 62 4.59 -21.97 -0.07
CA GLU A 62 5.41 -21.37 -1.12
C GLU A 62 5.91 -19.96 -0.75
N TYR A 63 5.12 -19.22 0.04
CA TYR A 63 5.41 -17.83 0.40
C TYR A 63 6.06 -17.71 1.79
N LYS A 64 5.95 -18.74 2.62
CA LYS A 64 6.33 -18.71 4.05
C LYS A 64 7.76 -18.22 4.30
N ASP A 65 8.71 -18.59 3.44
CA ASP A 65 10.12 -18.24 3.57
C ASP A 65 10.61 -17.38 2.38
N ALA A 66 9.67 -16.69 1.72
CA ALA A 66 9.94 -15.86 0.55
C ALA A 66 9.37 -14.44 0.76
N PRO A 67 9.99 -13.62 1.63
CA PRO A 67 9.50 -12.28 1.95
C PRO A 67 9.39 -11.38 0.71
N GLU A 68 10.32 -11.49 -0.23
CA GLU A 68 10.25 -10.75 -1.49
C GLU A 68 9.00 -11.10 -2.31
N LYS A 69 8.67 -12.40 -2.42
CA LYS A 69 7.45 -12.84 -3.11
C LYS A 69 6.19 -12.35 -2.41
N ILE A 70 6.19 -12.31 -1.08
CA ILE A 70 5.09 -11.73 -0.31
C ILE A 70 4.94 -10.25 -0.66
N ASN A 71 6.03 -9.48 -0.61
CA ASN A 71 6.02 -8.04 -0.90
C ASN A 71 5.49 -7.78 -2.31
N GLU A 72 6.02 -8.48 -3.32
CA GLU A 72 5.56 -8.39 -4.70
C GLU A 72 4.07 -8.72 -4.85
N ALA A 73 3.62 -9.83 -4.24
CA ALA A 73 2.22 -10.24 -4.30
C ALA A 73 1.31 -9.21 -3.65
N VAL A 74 1.74 -8.61 -2.54
CA VAL A 74 0.98 -7.61 -1.81
C VAL A 74 0.89 -6.31 -2.59
N VAL A 75 2.01 -5.79 -3.11
CA VAL A 75 2.02 -4.58 -3.96
C VAL A 75 1.14 -4.81 -5.18
N LYS A 76 1.34 -5.90 -5.92
CA LYS A 76 0.59 -6.22 -7.14
C LYS A 76 -0.91 -6.37 -6.92
N ASN A 77 -1.33 -6.89 -5.78
CA ASN A 77 -2.75 -7.15 -5.52
C ASN A 77 -3.45 -6.01 -4.78
N CYS A 78 -2.73 -5.18 -4.04
CA CYS A 78 -3.32 -4.12 -3.24
C CYS A 78 -3.20 -2.74 -3.89
N VAL A 79 -2.14 -2.44 -4.63
CA VAL A 79 -1.98 -1.14 -5.31
C VAL A 79 -2.89 -1.09 -6.54
N LEU A 80 -3.68 -0.03 -6.66
CA LEU A 80 -4.61 0.23 -7.77
C LEU A 80 -4.02 1.27 -8.72
N LEU A 81 -3.54 2.39 -8.17
CA LEU A 81 -2.86 3.48 -8.86
C LEU A 81 -1.85 4.11 -7.90
N GLY A 82 -0.90 4.88 -8.40
CA GLY A 82 0.03 5.63 -7.56
C GLY A 82 1.29 6.04 -8.30
N ASP A 83 2.24 6.62 -7.57
CA ASP A 83 3.52 7.08 -8.08
C ASP A 83 4.47 5.89 -8.31
N THR A 84 4.19 5.09 -9.33
CA THR A 84 4.96 3.87 -9.64
C THR A 84 6.40 4.17 -10.02
N GLU A 85 6.65 5.28 -10.72
CA GLU A 85 8.02 5.70 -11.06
C GLU A 85 8.85 5.96 -9.80
N LEU A 86 8.27 6.65 -8.81
CA LEU A 86 8.94 6.94 -7.55
C LEU A 86 9.10 5.68 -6.70
N MET A 87 8.11 4.79 -6.71
CA MET A 87 8.20 3.48 -6.07
C MET A 87 9.30 2.60 -6.66
N GLU A 88 9.50 2.63 -7.98
CA GLU A 88 10.53 1.84 -8.66
C GLU A 88 11.93 2.43 -8.52
N SER A 89 12.04 3.75 -8.41
CA SER A 89 13.32 4.46 -8.35
C SER A 89 13.83 4.74 -6.93
N ASP A 90 12.95 4.77 -5.92
CA ASP A 90 13.30 4.98 -4.51
C ASP A 90 12.89 3.79 -3.64
N ALA A 91 13.90 3.05 -3.16
CA ALA A 91 13.72 1.90 -2.28
C ALA A 91 13.01 2.27 -0.96
N SER A 92 13.15 3.50 -0.48
CA SER A 92 12.49 4.00 0.73
C SER A 92 10.99 4.09 0.53
N VAL A 93 10.56 4.55 -0.65
CA VAL A 93 9.15 4.66 -1.02
C VAL A 93 8.54 3.26 -1.18
N TYR A 94 9.25 2.36 -1.87
CA TYR A 94 8.82 0.96 -1.96
C TYR A 94 8.66 0.31 -0.58
N MET A 95 9.67 0.41 0.27
CA MET A 95 9.64 -0.21 1.60
C MET A 95 8.61 0.42 2.53
N GLY A 96 8.41 1.74 2.45
CA GLY A 96 7.34 2.44 3.18
C GLY A 96 5.95 1.95 2.77
N LEU A 97 5.71 1.81 1.46
CA LEU A 97 4.45 1.27 0.96
C LEU A 97 4.24 -0.19 1.41
N VAL A 98 5.26 -1.04 1.31
CA VAL A 98 5.21 -2.43 1.78
C VAL A 98 4.88 -2.50 3.28
N THR A 99 5.42 -1.59 4.08
CA THR A 99 5.17 -1.52 5.54
C THR A 99 3.70 -1.21 5.83
N GLU A 100 3.14 -0.20 5.15
CA GLU A 100 1.72 0.16 5.29
C GLU A 100 0.80 -0.99 4.85
N LEU A 101 1.09 -1.60 3.71
CA LEU A 101 0.32 -2.75 3.21
C LEU A 101 0.43 -3.97 4.15
N SER A 102 1.58 -4.19 4.77
CA SER A 102 1.79 -5.25 5.76
C SER A 102 0.94 -5.03 7.02
N THR A 103 0.89 -3.78 7.51
CA THR A 103 0.02 -3.39 8.63
C THR A 103 -1.46 -3.66 8.31
N MET A 104 -1.88 -3.37 7.08
CA MET A 104 -3.24 -3.70 6.61
C MET A 104 -3.52 -5.21 6.59
N ILE A 105 -2.54 -6.02 6.19
CA ILE A 105 -2.62 -7.49 6.19
C ILE A 105 -2.77 -8.04 7.60
N GLU A 106 -1.95 -7.56 8.54
CA GLU A 106 -2.03 -7.98 9.94
C GLU A 106 -3.39 -7.64 10.55
N THR A 107 -3.87 -6.42 10.31
CA THR A 107 -5.20 -5.99 10.75
C THR A 107 -6.30 -6.88 10.16
N ALA A 108 -6.20 -7.22 8.87
CA ALA A 108 -7.16 -8.09 8.20
C ALA A 108 -7.12 -9.53 8.76
N LYS A 109 -5.92 -10.06 9.05
CA LYS A 109 -5.74 -11.38 9.68
C LYS A 109 -6.38 -11.43 11.07
N VAL A 110 -6.20 -10.38 11.89
CA VAL A 110 -6.80 -10.29 13.23
C VAL A 110 -8.33 -10.22 13.13
N ALA A 111 -8.87 -9.45 12.20
CA ALA A 111 -10.32 -9.37 12.00
C ALA A 111 -10.95 -10.72 11.64
N LEU A 112 -10.23 -11.57 10.89
CA LEU A 112 -10.68 -12.93 10.55
C LEU A 112 -10.64 -13.91 11.73
N LYS A 113 -9.76 -13.70 12.71
CA LYS A 113 -9.66 -14.55 13.92
C LYS A 113 -10.76 -14.27 14.95
N LYS A 114 -11.46 -13.14 14.84
CA LYS A 114 -12.55 -12.74 15.75
C LYS A 114 -13.91 -13.36 15.38
N VAL A 115 -13.94 -14.26 14.39
CA VAL A 115 -15.15 -14.94 13.89
C VAL A 115 -15.16 -16.38 14.39
#